data_AF-A0A2M7VLY0-F1
#
_entry.id   AF-A0A2M7VLY0-F1
#
_cell.length_a   1.000
_cell.length_b   1.000
_cell.length_c   1.000
_cell.angle_alpha   90.00
_cell.angle_beta   90.00
_cell.angle_gamma   90.00
#
_symmetry.space_group_name_H-M   'P 1'
#
loop_
_entity.id
_entity.type
_entity.pdbx_description
1 polymer ?
#
loop_
_entity_poly.entity_id
_entity_poly.type
_entity_poly.pdbx_seq_one_letter_code
_entity_poly.pdbx_strand_id
1 'polypeptide(L)'
;SELSEKIGQLKMQSADGKFYLTDVADTEQLFRLIQSIPSPKAEPFKLWLAQVASERLDEMQDPELSIDRALEQYLKLGYSENWINQRLKSIEIRKELTDEWKNRGLKEGQQFATLTDIITKAWAGKTTKEYKVFKGLKKENLRDNMTNTELILNMLAEASTKDISQSANPKGFEESKKVAQQGGNVAKVALKELESKTGKKVVSPLNTKSVLGIDKSNEKKKE
;
A
#
# COMPACT_ATOMS: atom_id res chain seq x y z
N SER A 1 34.13 18.59 -6.99
CA SER A 1 32.93 18.28 -7.78
C SER A 1 31.76 18.91 -7.05
N GLU A 2 30.95 19.74 -7.72
CA GLU A 2 29.77 20.41 -7.11
C GLU A 2 28.77 19.43 -6.47
N LEU A 3 28.90 18.14 -6.74
CA LEU A 3 28.09 17.08 -6.14
C LEU A 3 28.52 16.72 -4.71
N SER A 4 29.79 16.89 -4.31
CA SER A 4 30.21 16.60 -2.93
C SER A 4 29.73 17.66 -1.93
N GLU A 5 29.53 18.90 -2.39
CA GLU A 5 29.00 20.00 -1.56
C GLU A 5 27.53 19.81 -1.17
N LYS A 6 26.80 18.93 -1.88
CA LYS A 6 25.40 18.61 -1.58
C LYS A 6 25.23 17.41 -0.67
N ILE A 7 26.31 16.70 -0.32
CA ILE A 7 26.26 15.58 0.62
C ILE A 7 26.11 16.16 2.03
N GLY A 8 25.04 15.79 2.71
CA GLY A 8 24.78 16.24 4.08
C GLY A 8 25.67 15.50 5.07
N GLN A 9 25.82 16.05 6.28
CA GLN A 9 26.47 15.35 7.39
C GLN A 9 25.51 15.17 8.56
N LEU A 10 25.42 13.94 9.06
CA LEU A 10 24.66 13.62 10.27
C LEU A 10 25.59 13.04 11.33
N LYS A 11 25.32 13.36 12.60
CA LYS A 11 26.01 12.71 13.72
C LYS A 11 25.50 11.27 13.85
N MET A 12 26.36 10.31 13.53
CA MET A 12 26.07 8.88 13.65
C MET A 12 26.96 8.25 14.73
N GLN A 13 26.41 7.26 15.43
CA GLN A 13 27.15 6.54 16.46
C GLN A 13 28.12 5.55 15.80
N SER A 14 29.39 5.60 16.20
CA SER A 14 30.44 4.67 15.76
C SER A 14 30.50 3.44 16.67
N ALA A 15 31.30 2.44 16.29
CA ALA A 15 31.49 1.19 17.02
C ALA A 15 32.05 1.38 18.45
N ASP A 16 32.67 2.52 18.73
CA ASP A 16 33.18 2.91 20.05
C ASP A 16 32.13 3.62 20.93
N GLY A 17 30.89 3.73 20.44
CA GLY A 17 29.78 4.38 21.13
C GLY A 17 29.75 5.90 21.03
N LYS A 18 30.76 6.54 20.41
CA LYS A 18 30.83 8.00 20.25
C LYS A 18 30.15 8.44 18.95
N PHE A 19 29.71 9.70 18.89
CA PHE A 19 29.03 10.27 17.73
C PHE A 19 29.99 11.09 16.85
N TYR A 20 30.00 10.80 15.55
CA TYR A 20 30.83 11.48 14.57
C TYR A 20 29.99 11.99 13.41
N LEU A 21 30.40 13.13 12.83
CA LEU A 21 29.82 13.60 11.56
C LEU A 21 30.16 12.60 10.46
N THR A 22 29.13 12.08 9.82
CA THR A 22 29.22 11.09 8.74
C THR A 22 28.48 11.64 7.53
N ASP A 23 29.11 11.53 6.37
CA ASP A 23 28.51 11.89 5.09
C ASP A 23 27.29 11.00 4.81
N VAL A 24 26.16 11.63 4.52
CA VAL A 24 24.90 10.96 4.18
C VAL A 24 24.36 11.53 2.88
N ALA A 25 23.78 10.65 2.07
CA ALA A 25 23.15 11.01 0.82
C ALA A 25 21.75 10.43 0.75
N ASP A 26 20.80 11.23 0.25
CA ASP A 26 19.49 10.72 -0.16
C ASP A 26 19.57 10.00 -1.51
N THR A 27 18.45 9.40 -1.93
CA THR A 27 18.40 8.62 -3.17
C THR A 27 18.69 9.45 -4.42
N GLU A 28 18.22 10.69 -4.49
CA GLU A 28 18.47 11.58 -5.64
C GLU A 28 19.96 11.91 -5.73
N GLN A 29 20.57 12.27 -4.60
CA GLN A 29 22.00 12.56 -4.49
C GLN A 29 22.85 11.35 -4.88
N LEU A 30 22.47 10.14 -4.47
CA LEU A 30 23.14 8.91 -4.90
C LEU A 30 23.04 8.69 -6.41
N PHE A 31 21.87 8.88 -7.02
CA PHE A 31 21.73 8.75 -8.48
C PHE A 31 22.55 9.80 -9.22
N ARG A 32 22.60 11.04 -8.74
CA ARG A 32 23.45 12.10 -9.29
C ARG A 32 24.94 11.76 -9.16
N LEU A 33 25.37 11.22 -8.03
CA LEU A 33 26.74 10.74 -7.83
C LEU A 33 27.08 9.65 -8.86
N ILE A 34 26.22 8.63 -9.00
CA ILE A 34 26.40 7.54 -9.99
C ILE A 34 26.56 8.10 -11.41
N GLN A 35 25.73 9.08 -11.80
CA GLN A 35 25.82 9.73 -13.12
C GLN A 35 27.19 10.40 -13.35
N SER A 36 27.78 10.99 -12.31
CA SER A 36 29.06 11.71 -12.38
C SER A 36 30.31 10.82 -12.41
N ILE A 37 30.21 9.54 -12.06
CA ILE A 37 31.38 8.64 -12.00
C ILE A 37 31.89 8.37 -13.44
N PRO A 38 33.14 8.75 -13.79
CA PRO A 38 33.69 8.52 -15.12
C PRO A 38 34.35 7.13 -15.20
N SER A 39 33.58 6.07 -14.92
CA SER A 39 34.07 4.68 -14.94
C SER A 39 33.15 3.79 -15.78
N PRO A 40 33.70 2.90 -16.63
CA PRO A 40 32.92 1.88 -17.32
C PRO A 40 32.10 0.98 -16.37
N LYS A 41 32.53 0.85 -15.11
CA LYS A 41 31.80 0.09 -14.08
C LYS A 41 30.47 0.74 -13.67
N ALA A 42 30.34 2.05 -13.83
CA ALA A 42 29.10 2.77 -13.56
C ALA A 42 28.12 2.73 -14.75
N GLU A 43 28.59 2.35 -15.94
CA GLU A 43 27.81 2.40 -17.18
C GLU A 43 26.52 1.56 -17.13
N PRO A 44 26.51 0.33 -16.58
CA PRO A 44 25.26 -0.44 -16.46
C PRO A 44 24.17 0.29 -15.66
N PHE A 45 24.55 1.03 -14.61
CA PHE A 45 23.61 1.81 -13.82
C PHE A 45 23.10 3.04 -14.58
N LYS A 46 23.96 3.69 -15.37
CA LYS A 46 23.57 4.83 -16.20
C LYS A 46 22.62 4.42 -17.32
N LEU A 47 22.90 3.30 -17.99
CA LEU A 47 22.01 2.71 -18.99
C LEU A 47 20.66 2.34 -18.38
N TRP A 48 20.66 1.73 -17.20
CA TRP A 48 19.43 1.44 -16.47
C TRP A 48 18.64 2.72 -16.12
N LEU A 49 19.31 3.78 -15.64
CA LEU A 49 18.65 5.07 -15.37
C LEU A 49 18.08 5.70 -16.66
N ALA A 50 18.79 5.62 -17.78
CA ALA A 50 18.33 6.10 -19.07
C ALA A 50 17.11 5.31 -19.57
N GLN A 51 17.13 3.99 -19.42
CA GLN A 51 15.99 3.13 -19.75
C GLN A 51 14.76 3.51 -18.92
N VAL A 52 14.90 3.62 -17.59
CA VAL A 52 13.78 4.01 -16.71
C VAL A 52 13.24 5.39 -17.09
N ALA A 53 14.09 6.35 -17.43
CA ALA A 53 13.67 7.67 -17.89
C ALA A 53 12.92 7.61 -19.23
N SER A 54 13.37 6.79 -20.18
CA SER A 54 12.67 6.55 -21.44
C SER A 54 11.29 5.94 -21.21
N GLU A 55 11.21 4.87 -20.41
CA GLU A 55 9.94 4.21 -20.05
C GLU A 55 8.97 5.21 -19.40
N ARG A 56 9.45 6.17 -18.60
CA ARG A 56 8.60 7.23 -18.05
C ARG A 56 8.06 8.19 -19.09
N LEU A 57 8.86 8.56 -20.09
CA LEU A 57 8.40 9.42 -21.18
C LEU A 57 7.36 8.70 -22.03
N ASP A 58 7.57 7.40 -22.29
CA ASP A 58 6.62 6.57 -23.01
C ASP A 58 5.30 6.47 -22.23
N GLU A 59 5.34 6.25 -20.92
CA GLU A 59 4.14 6.24 -20.05
C GLU A 59 3.40 7.58 -19.97
N MET A 60 4.10 8.70 -20.13
CA MET A 60 3.46 10.01 -20.17
C MET A 60 2.68 10.21 -21.47
N GLN A 61 3.13 9.58 -22.56
CA GLN A 61 2.44 9.60 -23.86
C GLN A 61 1.33 8.55 -23.91
N ASP A 62 1.58 7.39 -23.32
CA ASP A 62 0.65 6.26 -23.23
C ASP A 62 0.55 5.76 -21.78
N PRO A 63 -0.41 6.28 -20.99
CA PRO A 63 -0.62 5.87 -19.61
C PRO A 63 -0.96 4.38 -19.43
N GLU A 64 -1.44 3.69 -20.47
CA GLU A 64 -1.78 2.26 -20.41
C GLU A 64 -0.54 1.40 -20.10
N LEU A 65 0.64 1.80 -20.62
CA LEU A 65 1.92 1.15 -20.33
C LEU A 65 2.23 1.10 -18.83
N SER A 66 1.76 2.09 -18.06
CA SER A 66 1.94 2.10 -16.61
C SER A 66 1.06 1.05 -15.90
N ILE A 67 -0.12 0.77 -16.46
CA ILE A 67 -1.04 -0.26 -15.98
C ILE A 67 -0.48 -1.63 -16.31
N ASP A 68 -0.04 -1.85 -17.55
CA ASP A 68 0.58 -3.11 -17.98
C ASP A 68 1.80 -3.46 -17.15
N ARG A 69 2.67 -2.48 -16.89
CA ARG A 69 3.80 -2.72 -16.00
C ARG A 69 3.36 -3.06 -14.58
N ALA A 70 2.29 -2.44 -14.06
CA ALA A 70 1.77 -2.78 -12.74
C ALA A 70 1.25 -4.24 -12.71
N LEU A 71 0.56 -4.68 -13.77
CA LEU A 71 0.13 -6.07 -13.95
C LEU A 71 1.33 -7.02 -13.93
N GLU A 72 2.35 -6.74 -14.74
CA GLU A 72 3.58 -7.54 -14.78
C GLU A 72 4.30 -7.61 -13.43
N GLN A 73 4.37 -6.50 -12.70
CA GLN A 73 5.00 -6.45 -11.38
C GLN A 73 4.30 -7.39 -10.39
N TYR A 74 2.97 -7.39 -10.38
CA TYR A 74 2.21 -8.32 -9.54
C TYR A 74 2.38 -9.78 -9.99
N LEU A 75 2.42 -10.05 -11.31
CA LEU A 75 2.70 -11.39 -11.83
C LEU A 75 4.09 -11.88 -11.40
N LYS A 76 5.11 -11.03 -11.50
CA LYS A 76 6.50 -11.33 -11.06
C LYS A 76 6.59 -11.60 -9.54
N LEU A 77 5.69 -11.01 -8.75
CA LEU A 77 5.55 -11.29 -7.31
C LEU A 77 4.79 -12.60 -7.02
N GLY A 78 4.26 -13.28 -8.04
CA GLY A 78 3.57 -14.56 -7.92
C GLY A 78 2.05 -14.46 -7.69
N TYR A 79 1.45 -13.28 -7.86
CA TYR A 79 0.00 -13.12 -7.76
C TYR A 79 -0.70 -13.68 -9.00
N SER A 80 -1.90 -14.25 -8.80
CA SER A 80 -2.74 -14.71 -9.92
C SER A 80 -3.41 -13.53 -10.64
N GLU A 81 -3.63 -13.65 -11.95
CA GLU A 81 -4.35 -12.64 -12.75
C GLU A 81 -5.72 -12.30 -12.16
N ASN A 82 -6.47 -13.29 -11.68
CA ASN A 82 -7.77 -13.07 -11.03
C ASN A 82 -7.63 -12.18 -9.79
N TRP A 83 -6.63 -12.43 -8.95
CA TRP A 83 -6.34 -11.58 -7.80
C TRP A 83 -5.97 -10.16 -8.22
N ILE A 84 -5.15 -10.02 -9.27
CA ILE A 84 -4.70 -8.72 -9.79
C ILE A 84 -5.90 -7.91 -10.31
N ASN A 85 -6.79 -8.54 -11.07
CA ASN A 85 -8.01 -7.90 -11.56
C ASN A 85 -8.92 -7.45 -10.41
N GLN A 86 -9.07 -8.26 -9.36
CA GLN A 86 -9.79 -7.85 -8.15
C GLN A 86 -9.10 -6.68 -7.45
N ARG A 87 -7.76 -6.69 -7.39
CA ARG A 87 -7.00 -5.61 -6.78
C ARG A 87 -7.16 -4.31 -7.54
N LEU A 88 -7.14 -4.31 -8.88
CA LEU A 88 -7.39 -3.13 -9.69
C LEU A 88 -8.79 -2.55 -9.43
N LYS A 89 -9.83 -3.39 -9.42
CA LYS A 89 -11.19 -2.96 -9.05
C LYS A 89 -11.27 -2.37 -7.64
N SER A 90 -10.52 -2.92 -6.69
CA SER A 90 -10.47 -2.36 -5.33
C SER A 90 -9.82 -0.97 -5.28
N ILE A 91 -8.90 -0.64 -6.20
CA ILE A 91 -8.32 0.70 -6.30
C ILE A 91 -9.37 1.69 -6.78
N GLU A 92 -10.15 1.32 -7.80
CA GLU A 92 -11.26 2.13 -8.31
C GLU A 92 -12.29 2.43 -7.22
N ILE A 93 -12.81 1.41 -6.52
CA ILE A 93 -13.78 1.61 -5.43
C ILE A 93 -13.23 2.51 -4.32
N ARG A 94 -11.96 2.31 -3.94
CA ARG A 94 -11.31 3.18 -2.95
C ARG A 94 -11.20 4.61 -3.45
N LYS A 95 -10.89 4.81 -4.74
CA LYS A 95 -10.78 6.13 -5.37
C LYS A 95 -12.12 6.86 -5.32
N GLU A 96 -13.21 6.19 -5.71
CA GLU A 96 -14.56 6.73 -5.62
C GLU A 96 -14.92 7.19 -4.19
N LEU A 97 -14.64 6.36 -3.18
CA LEU A 97 -14.88 6.71 -1.78
C LEU A 97 -14.07 7.95 -1.36
N THR A 98 -12.79 7.99 -1.73
CA THR A 98 -11.95 9.14 -1.40
C THR A 98 -12.38 10.42 -2.10
N ASP A 99 -12.90 10.31 -3.34
CA ASP A 99 -13.40 11.46 -4.08
C ASP A 99 -14.71 11.98 -3.50
N GLU A 100 -15.59 11.08 -3.06
CA GLU A 100 -16.77 11.45 -2.27
C GLU A 100 -16.38 12.22 -1.00
N TRP A 101 -15.37 11.77 -0.26
CA TRP A 101 -14.87 12.51 0.91
C TRP A 101 -14.32 13.90 0.56
N LYS A 102 -13.59 14.03 -0.56
CA LYS A 102 -13.14 15.35 -1.04
C LYS A 102 -14.32 16.25 -1.38
N ASN A 103 -15.33 15.72 -2.06
CA ASN A 103 -16.55 16.44 -2.41
C ASN A 103 -17.34 16.91 -1.17
N ARG A 104 -17.25 16.18 -0.05
CA ARG A 104 -17.78 16.59 1.26
C ARG A 104 -16.87 17.55 2.05
N GLY A 105 -15.76 18.00 1.46
CA GLY A 105 -14.84 18.96 2.07
C GLY A 105 -13.93 18.36 3.15
N LEU A 106 -13.75 17.04 3.16
CA LEU A 106 -12.86 16.36 4.10
C LEU A 106 -11.40 16.47 3.63
N LYS A 107 -10.48 16.58 4.58
CA LYS A 107 -9.05 16.74 4.34
C LYS A 107 -8.34 15.41 4.13
N GLU A 108 -7.53 15.33 3.08
CA GLU A 108 -6.67 14.18 2.84
C GLU A 108 -5.66 13.98 3.98
N GLY A 109 -5.11 12.77 4.08
CA GLY A 109 -4.20 12.38 5.16
C GLY A 109 -4.97 11.89 6.40
N GLN A 110 -4.93 12.66 7.49
CA GLN A 110 -5.37 12.18 8.81
C GLN A 110 -6.86 11.83 8.87
N GLN A 111 -7.74 12.64 8.26
CA GLN A 111 -9.18 12.35 8.29
C GLN A 111 -9.51 11.09 7.48
N PHE A 112 -8.90 10.94 6.29
CA PHE A 112 -9.10 9.76 5.44
C PHE A 112 -8.58 8.49 6.11
N ALA A 113 -7.42 8.56 6.78
CA ALA A 113 -6.88 7.46 7.56
C ALA A 113 -7.84 7.05 8.68
N THR A 114 -8.37 8.04 9.41
CA THR A 114 -9.33 7.82 10.51
C THR A 114 -10.62 7.17 10.01
N LEU A 115 -11.19 7.65 8.90
CA LEU A 115 -12.40 7.06 8.32
C LEU A 115 -12.15 5.64 7.81
N THR A 116 -11.01 5.42 7.15
CA THR A 116 -10.59 4.07 6.73
C THR A 116 -10.46 3.13 7.93
N ASP A 117 -9.89 3.60 9.04
CA ASP A 117 -9.78 2.83 10.28
C ASP A 117 -11.15 2.50 10.88
N ILE A 118 -12.10 3.45 10.86
CA ILE A 118 -13.48 3.22 11.32
C ILE A 118 -14.16 2.16 10.46
N ILE A 119 -14.07 2.25 9.13
CA ILE A 119 -14.64 1.26 8.20
C ILE A 119 -14.05 -0.12 8.51
N THR A 120 -12.71 -0.21 8.56
CA THR A 120 -12.00 -1.48 8.78
C THR A 120 -12.37 -2.07 10.15
N LYS A 121 -12.43 -1.24 11.19
CA LYS A 121 -12.79 -1.66 12.54
C LYS A 121 -14.24 -2.11 12.64
N ALA A 122 -15.14 -1.47 11.91
CA ALA A 122 -16.55 -1.82 11.89
C ALA A 122 -16.77 -3.25 11.36
N TRP A 123 -16.15 -3.60 10.24
CA TRP A 123 -16.33 -4.91 9.60
C TRP A 123 -15.38 -6.00 10.15
N ALA A 124 -14.08 -5.72 10.25
CA ALA A 124 -13.06 -6.70 10.64
C ALA A 124 -12.77 -6.72 12.15
N GLY A 125 -13.30 -5.76 12.91
CA GLY A 125 -13.02 -5.62 14.34
C GLY A 125 -11.60 -5.10 14.66
N LYS A 126 -10.86 -4.60 13.67
CA LYS A 126 -9.48 -4.11 13.78
C LYS A 126 -9.29 -2.82 13.00
N THR A 127 -8.53 -1.87 13.52
CA THR A 127 -7.99 -0.75 12.73
C THR A 127 -7.01 -1.26 11.67
N THR A 128 -6.66 -0.43 10.67
CA THR A 128 -5.71 -0.83 9.63
C THR A 128 -4.35 -1.23 10.21
N LYS A 129 -3.88 -0.52 11.25
CA LYS A 129 -2.62 -0.83 11.94
C LYS A 129 -2.70 -2.17 12.70
N GLU A 130 -3.76 -2.38 13.47
CA GLU A 130 -3.95 -3.64 14.20
C GLU A 130 -4.11 -4.83 13.24
N TYR A 131 -4.75 -4.62 12.10
CA TYR A 131 -4.92 -5.65 11.08
C TYR A 131 -3.59 -6.01 10.40
N LYS A 132 -2.76 -5.01 10.09
CA LYS A 132 -1.39 -5.25 9.62
C LYS A 132 -0.58 -6.09 10.62
N VAL A 133 -0.62 -5.73 11.90
CA VAL A 133 0.06 -6.50 12.96
C VAL A 133 -0.48 -7.92 13.06
N PHE A 134 -1.81 -8.09 13.01
CA PHE A 134 -2.46 -9.40 13.04
C PHE A 134 -2.04 -10.33 11.89
N LYS A 135 -1.75 -9.76 10.71
CA LYS A 135 -1.23 -10.49 9.55
C LYS A 135 0.31 -10.58 9.51
N GLY A 136 1.01 -10.09 10.54
CA GLY A 136 2.48 -10.12 10.60
C GLY A 136 3.19 -9.13 9.65
N LEU A 137 2.49 -8.07 9.21
CA LEU A 137 3.01 -7.08 8.25
C LEU A 137 3.73 -5.94 8.97
N LYS A 138 4.85 -5.49 8.40
CA LYS A 138 5.62 -4.34 8.89
C LYS A 138 5.47 -3.14 7.98
N LYS A 139 5.95 -3.28 6.73
CA LYS A 139 5.95 -2.21 5.71
C LYS A 139 4.99 -2.51 4.57
N GLU A 140 4.54 -3.75 4.47
CA GLU A 140 3.72 -4.26 3.40
C GLU A 140 2.32 -3.62 3.38
N ASN A 141 1.72 -3.61 2.19
CA ASN A 141 0.36 -3.15 1.98
C ASN A 141 -0.63 -4.18 2.56
N LEU A 142 -1.65 -3.71 3.28
CA LEU A 142 -2.64 -4.59 3.89
C LEU A 142 -3.51 -5.30 2.85
N ARG A 143 -3.99 -4.58 1.83
CA ARG A 143 -4.89 -5.13 0.79
C ARG A 143 -4.17 -6.15 -0.07
N ASP A 144 -2.87 -5.94 -0.31
CA ASP A 144 -2.03 -6.89 -1.04
C ASP A 144 -1.78 -8.20 -0.27
N ASN A 145 -2.19 -8.25 1.00
CA ASN A 145 -2.06 -9.37 1.93
C ASN A 145 -3.41 -9.82 2.52
N MET A 146 -4.53 -9.32 1.97
CA MET A 146 -5.86 -9.83 2.26
C MET A 146 -6.14 -11.05 1.39
N THR A 147 -6.86 -12.02 1.94
CA THR A 147 -7.49 -13.08 1.14
C THR A 147 -8.55 -12.48 0.21
N ASN A 148 -8.94 -13.22 -0.84
CA ASN A 148 -9.96 -12.76 -1.79
C ASN A 148 -11.25 -12.33 -1.08
N THR A 149 -11.71 -13.10 -0.09
CA THR A 149 -12.92 -12.79 0.66
C THR A 149 -12.77 -11.55 1.53
N GLU A 150 -11.61 -11.38 2.20
CA GLU A 150 -11.31 -10.16 2.95
C GLU A 150 -11.29 -8.93 2.04
N LEU A 151 -10.70 -9.04 0.84
CA LEU A 151 -10.67 -7.96 -0.14
C LEU A 151 -12.06 -7.58 -0.65
N ILE A 152 -12.91 -8.57 -0.96
CA ILE A 152 -14.30 -8.36 -1.38
C ILE A 152 -15.11 -7.68 -0.28
N LEU A 153 -14.98 -8.12 0.98
CA LEU A 153 -15.67 -7.49 2.10
C LEU A 153 -15.18 -6.06 2.33
N ASN A 154 -13.88 -5.80 2.16
CA ASN A 154 -13.35 -4.45 2.22
C ASN A 154 -13.92 -3.55 1.10
N MET A 155 -14.00 -4.06 -0.13
CA MET A 155 -14.62 -3.37 -1.26
C MET A 155 -16.10 -3.07 -0.99
N LEU A 156 -16.85 -4.05 -0.46
CA LEU A 156 -18.25 -3.85 -0.07
C LEU A 156 -18.39 -2.76 0.99
N ALA A 157 -17.51 -2.75 1.99
CA ALA A 157 -17.51 -1.74 3.04
C ALA A 157 -17.28 -0.33 2.46
N GLU A 158 -16.28 -0.19 1.58
CA GLU A 158 -15.91 1.08 0.96
C GLU A 158 -17.01 1.60 0.01
N ALA A 159 -17.54 0.74 -0.86
CA ALA A 159 -18.65 1.07 -1.75
C ALA A 159 -19.90 1.47 -0.95
N SER A 160 -20.26 0.70 0.09
CA SER A 160 -21.40 1.01 0.95
C SER A 160 -21.22 2.35 1.67
N THR A 161 -20.01 2.66 2.16
CA THR A 161 -19.76 3.98 2.78
C THR A 161 -19.97 5.11 1.78
N LYS A 162 -19.51 4.95 0.53
CA LYS A 162 -19.70 5.95 -0.53
C LYS A 162 -21.18 6.15 -0.84
N ASP A 163 -21.92 5.08 -1.09
CA ASP A 163 -23.34 5.15 -1.45
C ASP A 163 -24.20 5.72 -0.31
N ILE A 164 -23.88 5.37 0.95
CA ILE A 164 -24.51 5.95 2.14
C ILE A 164 -24.15 7.42 2.28
N SER A 165 -22.90 7.82 2.03
CA SER A 165 -22.49 9.23 2.06
C SER A 165 -23.26 10.06 1.04
N GLN A 166 -23.44 9.54 -0.17
CA GLN A 166 -24.24 10.20 -1.21
C GLN A 166 -25.69 10.40 -0.81
N SER A 167 -26.27 9.40 -0.14
CA SER A 167 -27.67 9.43 0.31
C SER A 167 -27.87 10.30 1.55
N ALA A 168 -26.99 10.20 2.54
CA ALA A 168 -27.11 10.89 3.82
C ALA A 168 -26.59 12.34 3.78
N ASN A 169 -25.72 12.66 2.82
CA ASN A 169 -25.09 13.98 2.66
C ASN A 169 -24.49 14.52 3.98
N PRO A 170 -23.52 13.80 4.60
CA PRO A 170 -23.01 14.15 5.91
C PRO A 170 -22.30 15.50 5.90
N LYS A 171 -22.53 16.30 6.94
CA LYS A 171 -21.89 17.61 7.14
C LYS A 171 -20.65 17.46 8.00
N GLY A 172 -19.50 17.55 7.34
CA GLY A 172 -18.20 17.55 8.00
C GLY A 172 -17.79 16.19 8.57
N PHE A 173 -16.75 16.23 9.41
CA PHE A 173 -16.01 15.03 9.78
C PHE A 173 -16.75 14.09 10.72
N GLU A 174 -17.44 14.61 11.75
CA GLU A 174 -18.11 13.76 12.75
C GLU A 174 -19.30 12.98 12.17
N GLU A 175 -20.09 13.58 11.28
CA GLU A 175 -21.15 12.86 10.57
C GLU A 175 -20.57 11.84 9.60
N SER A 176 -19.47 12.17 8.93
CA SER A 176 -18.76 11.25 8.04
C SER A 176 -18.21 10.02 8.77
N LYS A 177 -17.83 10.15 10.06
CA LYS A 177 -17.47 8.99 10.90
C LYS A 177 -18.64 8.04 11.11
N LYS A 178 -19.86 8.56 11.29
CA LYS A 178 -21.08 7.74 11.42
C LYS A 178 -21.36 7.01 10.12
N VAL A 179 -21.23 7.68 8.99
CA VAL A 179 -21.38 7.09 7.64
C VAL A 179 -20.32 6.00 7.39
N ALA A 180 -19.06 6.25 7.75
CA ALA A 180 -17.99 5.26 7.71
C ALA A 180 -18.32 4.01 8.55
N GLN A 181 -18.82 4.21 9.76
CA GLN A 181 -19.26 3.11 10.63
C GLN A 181 -20.43 2.33 10.03
N GLN A 182 -21.40 3.01 9.40
CA GLN A 182 -22.55 2.38 8.75
C GLN A 182 -22.12 1.53 7.54
N GLY A 183 -21.29 2.07 6.64
CA GLY A 183 -20.81 1.28 5.49
C GLY A 183 -19.96 0.08 5.90
N GLY A 184 -19.11 0.24 6.92
CA GLY A 184 -18.41 -0.90 7.51
C GLY A 184 -19.34 -1.91 8.18
N ASN A 185 -20.46 -1.48 8.78
CA ASN A 185 -21.46 -2.40 9.33
C ASN A 185 -22.17 -3.23 8.24
N VAL A 186 -22.37 -2.70 7.03
CA VAL A 186 -22.92 -3.48 5.91
C VAL A 186 -22.03 -4.69 5.60
N ALA A 187 -20.73 -4.46 5.44
CA ALA A 187 -19.77 -5.54 5.26
C ALA A 187 -19.68 -6.47 6.48
N LYS A 188 -19.85 -5.95 7.70
CA LYS A 188 -19.91 -6.77 8.92
C LYS A 188 -21.08 -7.76 8.91
N VAL A 189 -22.24 -7.34 8.41
CA VAL A 189 -23.42 -8.20 8.29
C VAL A 189 -23.14 -9.30 7.28
N ALA A 190 -22.64 -8.95 6.09
CA ALA A 190 -22.25 -9.92 5.07
C ALA A 190 -21.18 -10.91 5.58
N LEU A 191 -20.18 -10.41 6.32
CA LEU A 191 -19.17 -11.22 6.99
C LEU A 191 -19.82 -12.24 7.93
N LYS A 192 -20.66 -11.78 8.87
CA LYS A 192 -21.30 -12.66 9.86
C LYS A 192 -22.19 -13.71 9.21
N GLU A 193 -22.93 -13.34 8.17
CA GLU A 193 -23.78 -14.26 7.43
C GLU A 193 -22.94 -15.31 6.70
N LEU A 194 -21.84 -14.90 6.06
CA LEU A 194 -20.93 -15.83 5.41
C LEU A 194 -20.28 -16.80 6.43
N GLU A 195 -19.82 -16.30 7.58
CA GLU A 195 -19.25 -17.13 8.64
C GLU A 195 -20.29 -18.10 9.24
N SER A 196 -21.56 -17.68 9.36
CA SER A 196 -22.63 -18.54 9.89
C SER A 196 -22.96 -19.71 8.95
N LYS A 197 -22.90 -19.48 7.63
CA LYS A 197 -23.18 -20.51 6.61
C LYS A 197 -21.98 -21.43 6.35
N THR A 198 -20.76 -20.90 6.43
CA THR A 198 -19.55 -21.67 6.11
C THR A 198 -18.90 -22.31 7.32
N GLY A 199 -19.18 -21.82 8.54
CA GLY A 199 -18.52 -22.24 9.77
C GLY A 199 -17.04 -21.83 9.87
N LYS A 200 -16.53 -21.04 8.91
CA LYS A 200 -15.12 -20.64 8.84
C LYS A 200 -14.97 -19.16 9.10
N LYS A 201 -13.92 -18.78 9.85
CA LYS A 201 -13.54 -17.38 10.04
C LYS A 201 -12.94 -16.80 8.77
N VAL A 202 -13.43 -15.63 8.35
CA VAL A 202 -12.92 -14.95 7.14
C VAL A 202 -11.70 -14.09 7.48
N VAL A 203 -11.78 -13.33 8.58
CA VAL A 203 -10.64 -12.53 9.05
C VAL A 203 -9.59 -13.47 9.63
N SER A 204 -8.44 -13.56 8.97
CA SER A 204 -7.40 -14.53 9.30
C SER A 204 -6.00 -13.91 9.29
N PRO A 205 -5.04 -14.51 10.02
CA PRO A 205 -3.65 -14.05 10.02
C PRO A 205 -2.91 -14.42 8.72
N LEU A 206 -3.56 -15.12 7.77
CA LEU A 206 -2.97 -15.48 6.49
C LEU A 206 -2.56 -14.22 5.72
N ASN A 207 -1.37 -14.26 5.14
CA ASN A 207 -0.81 -13.19 4.32
C ASN A 207 -0.24 -13.79 3.03
N THR A 208 0.19 -12.94 2.10
CA THR A 208 0.62 -13.42 0.79
C THR A 208 1.91 -14.24 0.87
N LYS A 209 2.81 -13.93 1.80
CA LYS A 209 4.06 -14.69 1.98
C LYS A 209 3.79 -16.13 2.41
N SER A 210 2.81 -16.35 3.29
CA SER A 210 2.42 -17.69 3.73
C SER A 210 1.70 -18.47 2.63
N VAL A 211 0.89 -17.80 1.80
CA VAL A 211 0.13 -18.41 0.70
C VAL A 211 1.01 -18.74 -0.51
N LEU A 212 1.95 -17.86 -0.86
CA LEU A 212 2.89 -18.05 -1.97
C LEU A 212 4.16 -18.84 -1.58
N GLY A 213 4.28 -19.24 -0.31
CA GLY A 213 5.40 -20.07 0.17
C GLY A 213 6.76 -19.35 0.25
N ILE A 214 6.78 -18.01 0.29
CA ILE A 214 8.00 -17.18 0.23
C ILE A 214 8.82 -17.29 1.54
N ASP A 215 8.19 -17.66 2.66
CA ASP A 215 8.85 -17.75 3.97
C ASP A 215 9.77 -18.99 4.16
N LYS A 216 9.76 -19.97 3.26
CA LYS A 216 10.61 -21.18 3.39
C LYS A 216 12.11 -20.94 3.20
N SER A 217 12.53 -19.72 2.83
CA SER A 217 13.93 -19.35 2.63
C SER A 217 14.70 -19.05 3.92
N ASN A 218 14.01 -18.80 5.05
CA ASN A 218 14.64 -18.50 6.34
C ASN A 218 14.76 -19.70 7.31
N GLU A 219 14.13 -20.84 7.02
CA GLU A 219 14.26 -22.05 7.86
C GLU A 219 15.50 -22.89 7.52
N LYS A 220 16.05 -22.80 6.31
CA LYS A 220 17.22 -23.60 5.88
C LYS A 220 18.60 -23.05 6.31
N LYS A 221 18.67 -22.08 7.23
CA LYS A 221 19.94 -21.55 7.78
C LYS A 221 20.18 -21.91 9.25
N LYS A 222 19.40 -22.86 9.80
CA LYS A 222 19.62 -23.42 11.14
C LYS A 222 19.71 -24.95 11.08
N GLU A 223 20.64 -25.46 10.29
CA GLU A 223 21.26 -26.79 10.49
C GLU A 223 22.75 -26.66 10.19
#